data_AF-A0A956PQ88-F1
#
_entry.id   AF-A0A956PQ88-F1
#
_cell.length_a   1.000
_cell.length_b   1.000
_cell.length_c   1.000
_cell.angle_alpha   90.00
_cell.angle_beta   90.00
_cell.angle_gamma   90.00
#
_symmetry.space_group_name_H-M   'P 1'
#
loop_
_entity.id
_entity.type
_entity.pdbx_description
1 polymer ?
#
loop_
_entity_poly.entity_id
_entity_poly.type
_entity_poly.pdbx_seq_one_letter_code
_entity_poly.pdbx_strand_id
1 'polypeptide(L)'
;MKRRLLLFLAVAIMTATGSAEPVVRHFQLRYDASWEELLPGAKARMWAPLPQNNDYQKTGRLLISPPLKVRVIEDELGNRLLYLEGEVPKSGKLELTVVA
;
A
#
# COMPACT_ATOMS: atom_id res chain seq x y z
N MET A 1 25.49 -47.30 -48.17
CA MET A 1 24.06 -46.92 -48.02
C MET A 1 23.76 -46.64 -46.55
N LYS A 2 23.06 -45.53 -46.27
CA LYS A 2 22.39 -45.17 -45.00
C LYS A 2 23.27 -44.73 -43.81
N ARG A 3 23.93 -43.57 -43.95
CA ARG A 3 24.45 -42.75 -42.83
C ARG A 3 23.95 -41.31 -42.99
N ARG A 4 22.64 -41.10 -42.87
CA ARG A 4 21.99 -39.78 -42.76
C ARG A 4 20.62 -39.97 -42.09
N LEU A 5 20.61 -40.11 -40.78
CA LEU A 5 19.41 -39.77 -40.01
C LEU A 5 19.84 -38.61 -39.11
N LEU A 6 19.78 -37.43 -39.75
CA LEU A 6 20.08 -36.16 -39.14
C LEU A 6 19.24 -35.99 -37.87
N LEU A 7 19.93 -35.57 -36.82
CA LEU A 7 19.47 -34.64 -35.80
C LEU A 7 18.35 -33.73 -36.34
N PHE A 8 17.09 -34.06 -36.07
CA PHE A 8 15.95 -33.16 -36.28
C PHE A 8 14.97 -33.18 -35.11
N LEU A 9 15.38 -33.72 -33.95
CA LEU A 9 14.53 -33.81 -32.76
C LEU A 9 15.18 -33.19 -31.51
N ALA A 10 15.88 -32.07 -31.67
CA ALA A 10 16.45 -31.32 -30.54
C ALA A 10 16.23 -29.80 -30.61
N VAL A 11 15.37 -29.31 -31.52
CA VAL A 11 15.04 -27.88 -31.65
C VAL A 11 13.51 -27.70 -31.68
N ALA A 12 12.84 -28.14 -30.62
CA ALA A 12 11.41 -27.87 -30.43
C ALA A 12 11.03 -27.63 -28.96
N ILE A 13 12.00 -27.31 -28.09
CA ILE A 13 11.74 -27.01 -26.66
C ILE A 13 12.04 -25.53 -26.33
N MET A 14 12.39 -24.69 -27.31
CA MET A 14 12.91 -23.34 -27.02
C MET A 14 11.94 -22.16 -27.20
N THR A 15 10.65 -22.36 -27.54
CA THR A 15 9.77 -21.20 -27.84
C THR A 15 8.37 -21.30 -27.25
N ALA A 16 8.25 -21.71 -26.00
CA ALA A 16 6.96 -21.59 -25.30
C ALA A 16 7.10 -21.33 -23.79
N THR A 17 8.15 -20.66 -23.34
CA THR A 17 8.02 -19.85 -22.10
C THR A 17 7.41 -18.53 -22.49
N GLY A 18 6.13 -18.54 -22.87
CA GLY A 18 5.34 -17.33 -22.84
C GLY A 18 5.33 -16.85 -21.40
N SER A 19 6.06 -15.77 -21.12
CA SER A 19 5.95 -15.07 -19.85
C SER A 19 4.51 -14.57 -19.75
N ALA A 20 3.64 -15.36 -19.13
CA ALA A 20 2.29 -14.91 -18.82
C ALA A 20 2.43 -13.61 -18.02
N GLU A 21 1.69 -12.58 -18.41
CA GLU A 21 1.70 -11.32 -17.66
C GLU A 21 1.33 -11.61 -16.19
N PRO A 22 2.01 -10.96 -15.22
CA PRO A 22 1.68 -11.13 -13.82
C PRO A 22 0.20 -10.81 -13.57
N VAL A 23 -0.50 -11.69 -12.85
CA VAL A 23 -1.89 -11.45 -12.47
C VAL A 23 -1.94 -10.24 -11.52
N VAL A 24 -2.52 -9.13 -11.99
CA VAL A 24 -2.72 -7.92 -11.19
C VAL A 24 -4.01 -8.04 -10.38
N ARG A 25 -3.93 -7.71 -9.09
CA ARG A 25 -5.09 -7.65 -8.18
C ARG A 25 -5.24 -6.25 -7.62
N HIS A 26 -6.49 -5.82 -7.44
CA HIS A 26 -6.82 -4.56 -6.82
C HIS A 26 -7.52 -4.83 -5.49
N PHE A 27 -7.04 -4.17 -4.44
CA PHE A 27 -7.63 -4.24 -3.11
C PHE A 27 -7.99 -2.83 -2.68
N GLN A 28 -9.04 -2.72 -1.87
CA GLN A 28 -9.38 -1.49 -1.17
C GLN A 28 -9.21 -1.73 0.32
N LEU A 29 -8.38 -0.92 0.97
CA LEU A 29 -8.18 -0.97 2.41
C LEU A 29 -8.88 0.23 3.03
N ARG A 30 -9.66 -0.02 4.09
CA ARG A 30 -10.31 1.03 4.88
C ARG A 30 -9.93 0.87 6.34
N TYR A 31 -9.40 1.94 6.92
CA TYR A 31 -9.11 2.06 8.35
C TYR A 31 -9.99 3.15 8.93
N ASP A 32 -10.81 2.79 9.91
CA ASP A 32 -11.59 3.71 10.71
C ASP A 32 -11.08 3.66 12.15
N ALA A 33 -10.81 4.82 12.73
CA ALA A 33 -10.38 4.95 14.11
C ALA A 33 -11.09 6.13 14.78
N SER A 34 -11.49 5.94 16.02
CA SER A 34 -12.06 6.99 16.88
C SER A 34 -11.33 7.02 18.21
N TRP A 35 -11.14 8.24 18.71
CA TRP A 35 -10.66 8.51 20.06
C TRP A 35 -11.69 9.35 20.77
N GLU A 36 -12.11 8.88 21.94
CA GLU A 36 -13.10 9.53 22.78
C GLU A 36 -12.46 9.99 24.09
N GLU A 37 -13.16 10.89 24.79
CA GLU A 37 -12.76 11.38 26.11
C GLU A 37 -11.35 12.00 26.16
N LEU A 38 -10.90 12.57 25.03
CA LEU A 38 -9.65 13.29 24.98
C LEU A 38 -9.78 14.65 25.68
N LEU A 39 -8.72 15.06 26.38
CA LEU A 39 -8.67 16.35 27.07
C LEU A 39 -8.79 17.50 26.04
N PRO A 40 -9.85 18.32 26.07
CA PRO A 40 -10.03 19.41 25.12
C PRO A 40 -8.89 20.44 25.16
N GLY A 41 -8.44 20.89 23.99
CA GLY A 41 -7.32 21.83 23.85
C GLY A 41 -5.93 21.21 24.07
N ALA A 42 -5.86 19.95 24.52
CA ALA A 42 -4.59 19.24 24.59
C ALA A 42 -4.00 18.99 23.21
N LYS A 43 -2.68 18.88 23.14
CA LYS A 43 -1.99 18.54 21.90
C LYS A 43 -2.03 17.04 21.66
N ALA A 44 -2.70 16.61 20.61
CA ALA A 44 -2.77 15.23 20.18
C ALA A 44 -1.80 14.92 19.03
N ARG A 45 -1.26 13.70 19.05
CA ARG A 45 -0.42 13.13 18.00
C ARG A 45 -0.89 11.70 17.74
N MET A 46 -1.09 11.37 16.47
CA MET A 46 -1.61 10.07 16.05
C MET A 46 -0.81 9.54 14.86
N TRP A 47 -0.74 8.21 14.75
CA TRP A 47 -0.09 7.51 13.65
C TRP A 47 -1.01 6.41 13.13
N ALA A 48 -1.15 6.29 11.81
CA ALA A 48 -1.87 5.20 11.17
C ALA A 48 -1.00 4.56 10.08
N PRO A 49 -0.94 3.23 9.98
CA PRO A 49 -0.17 2.57 8.94
C PRO A 49 -0.77 2.83 7.56
N LEU A 50 0.09 3.05 6.57
CA LEU A 50 -0.29 3.14 5.17
C LEU A 50 0.36 1.99 4.40
N PRO A 51 -0.32 1.46 3.35
CA PRO A 51 0.30 0.48 2.48
C PRO A 51 1.59 1.04 1.84
N GLN A 52 2.58 0.16 1.63
CA GLN A 52 3.79 0.53 0.90
C GLN A 52 3.47 0.92 -0.55
N ASN A 53 4.33 1.76 -1.13
CA ASN A 53 4.23 2.15 -2.53
C ASN A 53 5.57 1.90 -3.23
N ASN A 54 5.74 0.71 -3.79
CA ASN A 54 6.99 0.21 -4.36
C ASN A 54 6.73 -0.59 -5.65
N ASP A 55 7.71 -1.34 -6.15
CA ASP A 55 7.59 -2.07 -7.43
C ASP A 55 6.71 -3.31 -7.36
N TYR A 56 6.43 -3.81 -6.14
CA TYR A 56 5.56 -4.96 -5.91
C TYR A 56 4.12 -4.56 -5.58
N GLN A 57 3.92 -3.33 -5.11
CA GLN A 57 2.62 -2.80 -4.73
C GLN A 57 2.54 -1.30 -5.00
N LYS A 58 1.56 -0.88 -5.80
CA LYS A 58 1.26 0.55 -5.99
C LYS A 58 0.07 0.93 -5.12
N THR A 59 0.22 2.01 -4.34
CA THR A 59 -0.89 2.58 -3.59
C THR A 59 -1.61 3.60 -4.45
N GLY A 60 -2.94 3.49 -4.54
CA GLY A 60 -3.78 4.43 -5.26
C GLY A 60 -3.95 5.77 -4.54
N ARG A 61 -5.06 6.45 -4.85
CA ARG A 61 -5.41 7.70 -4.17
C ARG A 61 -5.80 7.42 -2.73
N LEU A 62 -5.06 8.02 -1.79
CA LEU A 62 -5.45 8.04 -0.39
C LEU A 62 -6.58 9.04 -0.16
N LEU A 63 -7.68 8.59 0.42
CA LEU A 63 -8.73 9.46 0.96
C LEU A 63 -8.57 9.52 2.47
N ILE A 64 -8.26 10.71 2.97
CA ILE A 64 -8.05 10.96 4.40
C ILE A 64 -9.04 12.06 4.77
N SER A 65 -9.84 11.82 5.80
CA SER A 65 -10.75 12.83 6.36
C SER A 65 -10.29 13.17 7.78
N PRO A 66 -9.27 14.04 7.94
CA PRO A 66 -8.71 14.31 9.26
C PRO A 66 -9.35 15.55 9.89
N PRO A 67 -9.49 15.59 11.22
CA PRO A 67 -9.74 16.83 11.96
C PRO A 67 -8.47 17.70 12.13
N LEU A 68 -7.28 17.17 11.80
CA LEU A 68 -5.97 17.78 12.10
C LEU A 68 -5.04 17.84 10.88
N LYS A 69 -3.90 18.54 11.00
CA LYS A 69 -2.86 18.57 9.96
C LYS A 69 -2.25 17.19 9.78
N VAL A 70 -2.02 16.80 8.52
CA VAL A 70 -1.50 15.48 8.15
C VAL A 70 -0.19 15.57 7.38
N ARG A 71 0.69 14.60 7.58
CA ARG A 71 1.84 14.31 6.71
C ARG A 71 2.07 12.81 6.63
N VAL A 72 2.58 12.34 5.50
CA VAL A 72 3.05 10.96 5.36
C VAL A 72 4.55 10.92 5.68
N ILE A 73 4.95 9.96 6.50
CA ILE A 73 6.33 9.68 6.85
C ILE A 73 6.67 8.32 6.25
N GLU A 74 7.88 8.17 5.72
CA GLU A 74 8.40 6.93 5.17
C GLU A 74 9.77 6.64 5.78
N ASP A 75 10.03 5.38 6.15
CA ASP A 75 11.34 4.94 6.63
C ASP A 75 12.19 4.33 5.50
N GLU A 76 13.43 3.97 5.82
CA GLU A 76 14.39 3.38 4.87
C GLU A 76 13.95 2.00 4.35
N LEU A 77 13.00 1.34 5.03
CA LEU A 77 12.44 0.05 4.63
C LEU A 77 11.16 0.20 3.79
N GLY A 78 10.77 1.43 3.45
CA GLY A 78 9.57 1.74 2.68
C GLY A 78 8.27 1.63 3.49
N ASN A 79 8.34 1.52 4.82
CA ASN A 79 7.15 1.56 5.67
C ASN A 79 6.61 2.98 5.70
N ARG A 80 5.30 3.10 5.48
CA ARG A 80 4.62 4.39 5.40
C ARG A 80 3.68 4.57 6.57
N LEU A 81 3.74 5.72 7.22
CA LEU A 81 2.86 6.12 8.31
C LEU A 81 2.20 7.45 7.99
N LEU A 82 0.88 7.51 8.15
CA LEU A 82 0.16 8.76 8.27
C LEU A 82 0.40 9.32 9.67
N TYR A 83 0.96 10.51 9.76
CA TYR A 83 1.10 11.26 11.00
C TYR A 83 0.10 12.41 11.06
N LEU A 84 -0.61 12.52 12.18
CA LEU A 84 -1.55 13.61 12.47
C LEU A 84 -1.12 14.34 13.74
N GLU A 85 -1.17 15.68 13.71
CA GLU A 85 -0.86 16.51 14.88
C GLU A 85 -1.76 17.76 14.92
N GLY A 86 -2.24 18.08 16.12
CA GLY A 86 -3.00 19.30 16.37
C GLY A 86 -3.70 19.28 17.73
N GLU A 87 -4.60 20.23 17.95
CA GLU A 87 -5.32 20.36 19.21
C GLU A 87 -6.60 19.52 19.22
N VAL A 88 -6.90 18.93 20.37
CA VAL A 88 -8.14 18.19 20.59
C VAL A 88 -9.32 19.18 20.57
N PRO A 89 -10.37 18.94 19.77
CA PRO A 89 -11.53 19.82 19.71
C PRO A 89 -12.28 19.82 21.04
N LYS A 90 -13.16 20.82 21.22
CA LYS A 90 -13.99 20.96 22.43
C LYS A 90 -14.84 19.73 22.76
N SER A 91 -15.18 18.93 21.75
CA SER A 91 -15.93 17.68 21.91
C SER A 91 -15.13 16.58 22.62
N GLY A 92 -13.80 16.69 22.70
CA GLY A 92 -12.94 15.59 23.18
C GLY A 92 -12.92 14.38 22.24
N LYS A 93 -13.38 14.54 20.99
CA LYS A 93 -13.51 13.45 20.00
C LYS A 93 -12.67 13.72 18.77
N LEU A 94 -11.94 12.70 18.31
CA LEU A 94 -11.22 12.71 17.05
C LEU A 94 -11.58 11.45 16.27
N GLU A 95 -11.78 11.59 14.97
CA GLU A 95 -12.08 10.49 14.06
C GLU A 95 -11.10 10.53 12.89
N LEU A 96 -10.72 9.36 12.41
CA LEU A 96 -9.87 9.20 11.25
C LEU A 96 -10.42 8.08 10.37
N THR A 97 -10.72 8.43 9.13
CA THR A 97 -10.89 7.46 8.05
C THR A 97 -9.74 7.58 7.07
N VAL A 98 -9.13 6.43 6.75
CA VAL A 98 -8.15 6.27 5.67
C VAL A 98 -8.66 5.22 4.70
N VAL A 99 -8.77 5.58 3.42
CA VAL A 99 -9.05 4.63 2.34
C VAL A 99 -7.85 4.62 1.39
N ALA A 100 -7.35 3.43 1.06
CA ALA A 100 -6.17 3.19 0.21
C ALA A 100 -6.44 2.15 -0.88
#